data_AF-A0A1Q7QKJ0-F1
#
_entry.id   AF-A0A1Q7QKJ0-F1
#
_cell.length_a   1.000
_cell.length_b   1.000
_cell.length_c   1.000
_cell.angle_alpha   90.00
_cell.angle_beta   90.00
_cell.angle_gamma   90.00
#
_symmetry.space_group_name_H-M   'P 1'
#
loop_
_entity.id
_entity.type
_entity.pdbx_description
1 polymer ?
#
loop_
_entity_poly.entity_id
_entity_poly.type
_entity_poly.pdbx_seq_one_letter_code
_entity_poly.pdbx_strand_id
1 'polypeptide(L)'
;MLLGSGEFTPVMDDLDRRILATIPKARPFVAIVPTASGEEETPSAWADNGIAHFTALGADAVGVMVVRREDAHDPRWEREVRRADWIYFSGGRPQYAIGVLENTPFWRSVLARNREGAILAGSSAGAMMLGEKSYAPDQFDDKGFPRSVSIRDGLGMLPGLFVIPHFDLLTGFPPERVNDWIEHWPVGLRGLGIDEDTAVVEEAGAWRVEGRGRAITMRTFAEREVHAAGTTLDGIAVSN
;
A
#
# COMPACT_ATOMS: atom_id res chain seq x y z
N MET A 1 4.16 -4.84 -4.18
CA MET A 1 3.97 -3.55 -4.89
C MET A 1 3.51 -2.50 -3.89
N LEU A 2 4.16 -1.35 -3.83
CA LEU A 2 3.82 -0.25 -2.92
C LEU A 2 3.57 0.99 -3.77
N LEU A 3 2.40 1.64 -3.64
CA LEU A 3 2.06 2.83 -4.42
C LEU A 3 1.96 4.07 -3.53
N GLY A 4 2.40 5.20 -4.06
CA GLY A 4 2.18 6.51 -3.47
C GLY A 4 0.71 6.90 -3.55
N SER A 5 0.12 6.82 -4.74
CA SER A 5 -1.31 7.02 -5.00
C SER A 5 -1.68 6.57 -6.42
N GLY A 6 -2.93 6.82 -6.83
CA GLY A 6 -3.38 6.63 -8.21
C GLY A 6 -3.90 5.23 -8.49
N GLU A 7 -4.21 4.44 -7.46
CA GLU A 7 -4.79 3.11 -7.63
C GLU A 7 -6.08 3.15 -8.43
N PHE A 8 -6.27 2.16 -9.29
CA PHE A 8 -7.48 1.99 -10.09
C PHE A 8 -7.78 3.17 -11.03
N THR A 9 -6.76 3.93 -11.40
CA THR A 9 -6.86 5.01 -12.39
C THR A 9 -6.05 4.69 -13.64
N PRO A 10 -6.35 5.36 -14.78
CA PRO A 10 -5.66 5.11 -16.05
C PRO A 10 -4.14 5.29 -16.02
N VAL A 11 -3.59 6.00 -15.01
CA VAL A 11 -2.14 6.15 -14.88
C VAL A 11 -1.43 4.83 -14.55
N MET A 12 -2.14 3.88 -13.94
CA MET A 12 -1.62 2.57 -13.55
C MET A 12 -1.93 1.47 -14.56
N ASP A 13 -2.77 1.70 -15.57
CA ASP A 13 -3.20 0.69 -16.54
C ASP A 13 -2.05 -0.12 -17.14
N ASP A 14 -0.99 0.57 -17.57
CA ASP A 14 0.13 -0.08 -18.23
C ASP A 14 0.96 -0.92 -17.25
N LEU A 15 1.13 -0.45 -16.02
CA LEU A 15 1.84 -1.19 -14.98
C LEU A 15 1.03 -2.41 -14.55
N ASP A 16 -0.24 -2.22 -14.25
CA ASP A 16 -1.12 -3.28 -13.80
C ASP A 16 -1.31 -4.35 -14.88
N ARG A 17 -1.40 -3.96 -16.16
CA ARG A 17 -1.44 -4.91 -17.29
C ARG A 17 -0.16 -5.73 -17.39
N ARG A 18 1.02 -5.10 -17.18
CA ARG A 18 2.31 -5.83 -17.17
C ARG A 18 2.37 -6.85 -16.03
N ILE A 19 1.93 -6.45 -14.83
CA ILE A 19 1.91 -7.34 -13.67
C ILE A 19 0.89 -8.48 -13.86
N LEU A 20 -0.30 -8.20 -14.39
CA LEU A 20 -1.28 -9.25 -14.72
C LEU A 20 -0.71 -10.28 -15.70
N ALA A 21 0.07 -9.83 -16.69
CA ALA A 21 0.70 -10.71 -17.67
C ALA A 21 1.77 -11.64 -17.07
N THR A 22 2.28 -11.37 -15.86
CA THR A 22 3.22 -12.28 -15.18
C THR A 22 2.51 -13.43 -14.47
N ILE A 23 1.18 -13.34 -14.30
CA ILE A 23 0.38 -14.38 -13.65
C ILE A 23 0.01 -15.44 -14.70
N PRO A 24 0.37 -16.72 -14.52
CA PRO A 24 0.19 -17.77 -15.53
C PRO A 24 -1.26 -18.30 -15.58
N LYS A 25 -2.23 -17.40 -15.76
CA LYS A 25 -3.66 -17.69 -15.89
C LYS A 25 -4.28 -16.82 -16.98
N ALA A 26 -5.23 -17.40 -17.73
CA ALA A 26 -5.95 -16.67 -18.77
C ALA A 26 -6.76 -15.48 -18.20
N ARG A 27 -7.29 -15.63 -16.99
CA ARG A 27 -7.94 -14.59 -16.21
C ARG A 27 -7.42 -14.67 -14.76
N PRO A 28 -6.44 -13.85 -14.38
CA PRO A 28 -6.01 -13.75 -12.98
C PRO A 28 -7.16 -13.31 -12.07
N PHE A 29 -7.14 -13.73 -10.80
CA PHE A 29 -8.15 -13.32 -9.81
C PHE A 29 -7.58 -12.27 -8.83
N VAL A 30 -8.20 -11.09 -8.81
CA VAL A 30 -7.76 -9.95 -7.98
C VAL A 30 -8.74 -9.71 -6.83
N ALA A 31 -8.25 -9.72 -5.60
CA ALA A 31 -9.01 -9.36 -4.41
C ALA A 31 -8.74 -7.90 -4.05
N ILE A 32 -9.78 -7.06 -4.13
CA ILE A 32 -9.74 -5.65 -3.74
C ILE A 32 -10.20 -5.52 -2.30
N VAL A 33 -9.33 -5.03 -1.42
CA VAL A 33 -9.54 -5.02 0.03
C VAL A 33 -9.55 -3.57 0.52
N PRO A 34 -10.73 -2.93 0.65
CA PRO A 34 -10.84 -1.50 0.97
C PRO A 34 -10.86 -1.26 2.50
N THR A 35 -10.08 -2.01 3.27
CA THR A 35 -10.15 -1.93 4.73
C THR A 35 -9.81 -0.53 5.25
N ALA A 36 -8.83 0.14 4.64
CA ALA A 36 -8.39 1.46 5.06
C ALA A 36 -9.49 2.53 4.94
N SER A 37 -10.44 2.37 4.01
CA SER A 37 -11.59 3.28 3.86
C SER A 37 -12.83 2.86 4.67
N GLY A 38 -12.72 1.88 5.58
CA GLY A 38 -13.87 1.34 6.30
C GLY A 38 -14.59 2.31 7.26
N GLU A 39 -13.98 3.44 7.60
CA GLU A 39 -14.62 4.54 8.35
C GLU A 39 -15.29 5.60 7.45
N GLU A 40 -15.09 5.52 6.13
CA GLU A 40 -15.76 6.40 5.16
C GLU A 40 -17.22 5.99 4.97
N GLU A 41 -18.03 6.87 4.40
CA GLU A 41 -19.44 6.58 4.13
C GLU A 41 -19.63 5.47 3.09
N THR A 42 -18.70 5.35 2.13
CA THR A 42 -18.82 4.48 0.97
C THR A 42 -17.55 3.65 0.68
N PRO A 43 -17.08 2.80 1.61
CA PRO A 43 -15.92 1.92 1.36
C PRO A 43 -16.13 0.99 0.15
N SER A 44 -17.39 0.67 -0.20
CA SER A 44 -17.70 -0.12 -1.39
C SER A 44 -17.27 0.57 -2.69
N ALA A 45 -17.24 1.90 -2.76
CA ALA A 45 -16.81 2.62 -3.95
C ALA A 45 -15.35 2.30 -4.31
N TRP A 46 -14.48 2.13 -3.31
CA TRP A 46 -13.10 1.69 -3.51
C TRP A 46 -13.02 0.27 -4.10
N ALA A 47 -13.84 -0.65 -3.60
CA ALA A 47 -13.94 -1.99 -4.17
C ALA A 47 -14.48 -1.96 -5.60
N ASP A 48 -15.54 -1.20 -5.85
CA ASP A 48 -16.17 -1.07 -7.18
C ASP A 48 -15.21 -0.49 -8.21
N ASN A 49 -14.43 0.53 -7.83
CA ASN A 49 -13.37 1.11 -8.68
C ASN A 49 -12.31 0.07 -9.03
N GLY A 50 -11.80 -0.67 -8.04
CA GLY A 50 -10.81 -1.72 -8.28
C GLY A 50 -11.37 -2.88 -9.12
N ILE A 51 -12.62 -3.28 -8.90
CA ILE A 51 -13.30 -4.29 -9.72
C ILE A 51 -13.40 -3.82 -11.17
N ALA A 52 -13.88 -2.59 -11.40
CA ALA A 52 -14.03 -2.03 -12.73
C ALA A 52 -12.68 -1.97 -13.46
N HIS A 53 -11.64 -1.48 -12.78
CA HIS A 53 -10.28 -1.37 -13.29
C HIS A 53 -9.72 -2.72 -13.73
N PHE A 54 -9.63 -3.70 -12.83
CA PHE A 54 -9.04 -5.00 -13.15
C PHE A 54 -9.87 -5.82 -14.13
N THR A 55 -11.20 -5.66 -14.11
CA THR A 55 -12.08 -6.27 -15.13
C THR A 55 -11.80 -5.70 -16.51
N ALA A 56 -11.60 -4.39 -16.64
CA ALA A 56 -11.25 -3.74 -17.91
C ALA A 56 -9.87 -4.19 -18.42
N LEU A 57 -8.96 -4.58 -17.53
CA LEU A 57 -7.65 -5.14 -17.86
C LEU A 57 -7.67 -6.66 -18.14
N GLY A 58 -8.83 -7.31 -18.06
CA GLY A 58 -9.01 -8.72 -18.43
C GLY A 58 -8.88 -9.71 -17.28
N ALA A 59 -8.81 -9.25 -16.03
CA ALA A 59 -8.82 -10.09 -14.84
C ALA A 59 -10.25 -10.34 -14.33
N ASP A 60 -10.41 -11.35 -13.48
CA ASP A 60 -11.56 -11.45 -12.58
C ASP A 60 -11.25 -10.68 -11.30
N ALA A 61 -12.22 -9.95 -10.76
CA ALA A 61 -12.01 -9.15 -9.56
C ALA A 61 -13.17 -9.28 -8.57
N VAL A 62 -12.87 -9.21 -7.27
CA VAL A 62 -13.86 -9.24 -6.20
C VAL A 62 -13.54 -8.21 -5.13
N GLY A 63 -14.58 -7.56 -4.60
CA GLY A 63 -14.49 -6.74 -3.40
C GLY A 63 -14.52 -7.62 -2.16
N VAL A 64 -13.41 -7.66 -1.43
CA VAL A 64 -13.28 -8.34 -0.15
C VAL A 64 -13.56 -7.33 0.95
N MET A 65 -14.84 -7.20 1.31
CA MET A 65 -15.34 -6.16 2.22
C MET A 65 -15.04 -6.50 3.69
N VAL A 66 -13.75 -6.64 4.01
CA VAL A 66 -13.23 -6.67 5.38
C VAL A 66 -13.02 -5.23 5.81
N VAL A 67 -14.09 -4.57 6.22
CA VAL A 67 -14.06 -3.13 6.57
C VAL A 67 -14.21 -2.89 8.06
N ARG A 68 -14.60 -3.93 8.83
CA ARG A 68 -14.61 -3.95 10.29
C ARG A 68 -13.86 -5.18 10.80
N ARG A 69 -13.44 -5.15 12.07
CA ARG A 69 -12.67 -6.24 12.68
C ARG A 69 -13.44 -7.56 12.72
N GLU A 70 -14.76 -7.51 12.84
CA GLU A 70 -15.63 -8.69 12.82
C GLU A 70 -15.61 -9.36 11.44
N ASP A 71 -15.56 -8.58 10.35
CA ASP A 71 -15.48 -9.10 9.00
C ASP A 71 -14.18 -9.90 8.78
N ALA A 72 -13.09 -9.52 9.44
CA ALA A 72 -11.80 -10.22 9.35
C ALA A 72 -11.83 -11.63 9.99
N HIS A 73 -12.94 -11.99 10.64
CA HIS A 73 -13.22 -13.32 11.19
C HIS A 73 -14.28 -14.09 10.38
N ASP A 74 -14.84 -13.50 9.32
CA ASP A 74 -15.77 -14.17 8.43
C ASP A 74 -15.01 -15.11 7.46
N PRO A 75 -15.23 -16.44 7.55
CA PRO A 75 -14.53 -17.41 6.70
C PRO A 75 -14.83 -17.26 5.21
N ARG A 76 -15.88 -16.50 4.82
CA ARG A 76 -16.11 -16.10 3.43
C ARG A 76 -14.91 -15.33 2.87
N TRP A 77 -14.42 -14.32 3.57
CA TRP A 77 -13.34 -13.47 3.08
C TRP A 77 -12.01 -14.20 3.04
N GLU A 78 -11.78 -15.10 3.99
CA GLU A 78 -10.63 -15.98 3.93
C GLU A 78 -10.65 -16.89 2.68
N ARG A 79 -11.82 -17.39 2.27
CA ARG A 79 -11.95 -18.20 1.06
C ARG A 79 -11.69 -17.39 -0.21
N GLU A 80 -12.15 -16.15 -0.27
CA GLU A 80 -11.89 -15.27 -1.42
C GLU A 80 -10.41 -14.87 -1.50
N VAL A 81 -9.76 -14.58 -0.37
CA VAL A 81 -8.34 -14.20 -0.40
C VAL A 81 -7.42 -15.37 -0.70
N ARG A 82 -7.74 -16.59 -0.24
CA ARG A 82 -6.96 -17.81 -0.53
C ARG A 82 -6.96 -18.23 -2.00
N ARG A 83 -7.88 -17.74 -2.83
CA ARG A 83 -7.86 -18.00 -4.28
C ARG A 83 -7.21 -16.88 -5.09
N ALA A 84 -6.88 -15.76 -4.45
CA ALA A 84 -6.39 -14.58 -5.14
C ALA A 84 -4.98 -14.78 -5.69
N ASP A 85 -4.77 -14.29 -6.90
CA ASP A 85 -3.45 -14.16 -7.51
C ASP A 85 -2.82 -12.81 -7.19
N TRP A 86 -3.67 -11.82 -6.90
CA TRP A 86 -3.27 -10.49 -6.48
C TRP A 86 -4.23 -9.97 -5.40
N ILE A 87 -3.70 -9.58 -4.25
CA ILE A 87 -4.41 -8.96 -3.14
C ILE A 87 -4.02 -7.48 -3.11
N TYR A 88 -4.99 -6.59 -3.29
CA TYR A 88 -4.77 -5.15 -3.42
C TYR A 88 -5.49 -4.39 -2.31
N PHE A 89 -4.72 -3.72 -1.46
CA PHE A 89 -5.25 -2.84 -0.41
C PHE A 89 -5.28 -1.39 -0.90
N SER A 90 -6.47 -0.78 -0.93
CA SER A 90 -6.64 0.62 -1.34
C SER A 90 -6.26 1.61 -0.23
N GLY A 91 -6.31 2.90 -0.57
CA GLY A 91 -6.11 4.01 0.35
C GLY A 91 -7.22 4.17 1.41
N GLY A 92 -7.02 5.16 2.28
CA GLY A 92 -7.87 5.47 3.43
C GLY A 92 -7.04 5.81 4.67
N ARG A 93 -7.35 5.20 5.81
CA ARG A 93 -6.67 5.41 7.10
C ARG A 93 -5.82 4.19 7.50
N PRO A 94 -4.49 4.30 7.57
CA PRO A 94 -3.61 3.14 7.78
C PRO A 94 -3.82 2.49 9.15
N GLN A 95 -3.98 3.31 10.20
CA GLN A 95 -4.17 2.82 11.57
C GLN A 95 -5.48 2.08 11.78
N TYR A 96 -6.53 2.51 11.07
CA TYR A 96 -7.80 1.78 11.06
C TYR A 96 -7.62 0.41 10.41
N ALA A 97 -6.97 0.35 9.23
CA ALA A 97 -6.70 -0.91 8.55
C ALA A 97 -5.86 -1.88 9.41
N ILE A 98 -4.80 -1.37 10.05
CA ILE A 98 -3.96 -2.16 10.97
C ILE A 98 -4.83 -2.74 12.09
N GLY A 99 -5.63 -1.92 12.79
CA GLY A 99 -6.48 -2.38 13.88
C GLY A 99 -7.59 -3.36 13.46
N VAL A 100 -8.08 -3.28 12.22
CA VAL A 100 -9.03 -4.26 11.66
C VAL A 100 -8.34 -5.59 11.34
N LEU A 101 -7.14 -5.56 10.76
CA LEU A 101 -6.48 -6.74 10.18
C LEU A 101 -5.57 -7.47 11.17
N GLU A 102 -4.94 -6.77 12.10
CA GLU A 102 -3.92 -7.33 12.97
C GLU A 102 -4.44 -8.53 13.78
N ASN A 103 -3.63 -9.59 13.80
CA ASN A 103 -3.91 -10.83 14.54
C ASN A 103 -5.21 -11.56 14.14
N THR A 104 -5.76 -11.30 12.95
CA THR A 104 -7.01 -11.92 12.46
C THR A 104 -6.79 -13.17 11.59
N PRO A 105 -7.79 -14.07 11.48
CA PRO A 105 -7.78 -15.17 10.51
C PRO A 105 -7.62 -14.71 9.06
N PHE A 106 -8.27 -13.60 8.70
CA PHE A 106 -8.16 -13.02 7.37
C PHE A 106 -6.71 -12.60 7.05
N TRP A 107 -6.06 -11.84 7.95
CA TRP A 107 -4.67 -11.43 7.73
C TRP A 107 -3.72 -12.63 7.65
N ARG A 108 -3.90 -13.66 8.49
CA ARG A 108 -3.13 -14.91 8.35
C ARG A 108 -3.30 -15.56 6.98
N SER A 109 -4.51 -15.52 6.41
CA SER A 109 -4.77 -16.04 5.06
C SER A 109 -4.11 -15.19 3.96
N VAL A 110 -4.10 -13.85 4.11
CA VAL A 110 -3.34 -12.96 3.22
C VAL A 110 -1.86 -13.32 3.21
N LEU A 111 -1.26 -13.45 4.40
CA LEU A 111 0.16 -13.82 4.55
C LEU A 111 0.48 -15.18 3.95
N ALA A 112 -0.35 -16.19 4.25
CA ALA A 112 -0.18 -17.53 3.68
C ALA A 112 -0.24 -17.49 2.16
N ARG A 113 -1.23 -16.78 1.61
CA ARG A 113 -1.41 -16.72 0.16
C ARG A 113 -0.30 -15.94 -0.56
N ASN A 114 0.23 -14.88 0.05
CA ASN A 114 1.38 -14.16 -0.48
C ASN A 114 2.65 -15.05 -0.50
N ARG A 115 2.90 -15.85 0.54
CA ARG A 115 4.01 -16.84 0.54
C ARG A 115 3.85 -17.92 -0.53
N GLU A 116 2.61 -18.23 -0.92
CA GLU A 116 2.30 -19.14 -2.03
C GLU A 116 2.33 -18.44 -3.42
N GLY A 117 2.88 -17.21 -3.49
CA GLY A 117 3.16 -16.50 -4.72
C GLY A 117 2.08 -15.53 -5.19
N ALA A 118 1.04 -15.23 -4.38
CA ALA A 118 0.14 -14.14 -4.72
C ALA A 118 0.81 -12.78 -4.53
N ILE A 119 0.53 -11.87 -5.46
CA ILE A 119 1.04 -10.51 -5.42
C ILE A 119 0.32 -9.75 -4.31
N LEU A 120 1.09 -9.07 -3.46
CA LEU A 120 0.57 -8.17 -2.45
C LEU A 120 0.83 -6.73 -2.88
N ALA A 121 -0.23 -5.93 -2.96
CA ALA A 121 -0.17 -4.51 -3.25
C ALA A 121 -0.87 -3.67 -2.20
N GLY A 122 -0.34 -2.48 -1.97
CA GLY A 122 -0.96 -1.45 -1.14
C GLY A 122 -0.75 -0.07 -1.77
N SER A 123 -1.80 0.75 -1.80
CA SER A 123 -1.71 2.16 -2.18
C SER A 123 -1.95 3.07 -0.99
N SER A 124 -1.15 4.14 -0.88
CA SER A 124 -1.26 5.12 0.19
C SER A 124 -1.30 4.45 1.58
N ALA A 125 -2.39 4.56 2.33
CA ALA A 125 -2.61 3.86 3.60
C ALA A 125 -2.39 2.33 3.52
N GLY A 126 -2.79 1.71 2.42
CA GLY A 126 -2.54 0.30 2.14
C GLY A 126 -1.05 -0.03 2.02
N ALA A 127 -0.21 0.89 1.52
CA ALA A 127 1.23 0.73 1.50
C ALA A 127 1.84 0.96 2.90
N MET A 128 1.37 1.99 3.59
CA MET A 128 1.83 2.36 4.93
C MET A 128 1.62 1.26 5.96
N MET A 129 0.50 0.53 5.91
CA MET A 129 0.21 -0.53 6.87
C MET A 129 1.13 -1.75 6.71
N LEU A 130 1.79 -1.92 5.57
CA LEU A 130 2.71 -3.05 5.33
C LEU A 130 4.10 -2.83 5.96
N GLY A 131 4.42 -1.60 6.38
CA GLY A 131 5.66 -1.29 7.08
C GLY A 131 5.85 -2.06 8.39
N GLU A 132 7.08 -2.10 8.90
CA GLU A 132 7.34 -2.46 10.30
C GLU A 132 6.69 -1.46 11.25
N LYS A 133 6.85 -0.18 10.93
CA LYS A 133 6.16 0.95 11.55
C LYS A 133 5.36 1.70 10.50
N SER A 134 4.43 2.52 10.97
CA SER A 134 3.59 3.34 10.12
C SER A 134 3.38 4.71 10.75
N TYR A 135 3.45 5.77 9.94
CA TYR A 135 2.94 7.07 10.39
C TYR A 135 1.44 6.95 10.66
N ALA A 136 1.03 7.52 11.78
CA ALA A 136 -0.33 7.55 12.26
C ALA A 136 -0.80 9.02 12.23
N PRO A 137 -1.43 9.46 11.12
CA PRO A 137 -2.04 10.78 11.08
C PRO A 137 -3.26 10.81 12.01
N ASP A 138 -3.10 11.42 13.18
CA ASP A 138 -4.12 11.48 14.24
C ASP A 138 -5.05 12.70 14.08
N GLN A 139 -4.58 13.76 13.40
CA GLN A 139 -5.32 14.99 13.15
C GLN A 139 -5.14 15.43 11.70
N PHE A 140 -6.20 15.98 11.11
CA PHE A 140 -6.21 16.46 9.73
C PHE A 140 -6.64 17.93 9.66
N ASP A 141 -6.17 18.65 8.64
CA ASP A 141 -6.65 20.00 8.32
C ASP A 141 -7.90 19.96 7.43
N ASP A 142 -8.46 21.14 7.13
CA ASP A 142 -9.72 21.27 6.37
C ASP A 142 -9.63 20.74 4.92
N LYS A 143 -8.41 20.48 4.43
CA LYS A 143 -8.15 19.88 3.11
C LYS A 143 -7.93 18.37 3.19
N GLY A 144 -8.05 17.78 4.38
CA GLY A 144 -7.84 16.35 4.61
C GLY A 144 -6.36 15.95 4.67
N PHE A 145 -5.42 16.91 4.80
CA PHE A 145 -4.01 16.59 4.98
C PHE A 145 -3.66 16.43 6.46
N PRO A 146 -2.71 15.54 6.82
CA PRO A 146 -2.27 15.42 8.20
C PRO A 146 -1.81 16.77 8.77
N ARG A 147 -2.14 17.03 10.03
CA ARG A 147 -1.66 18.19 10.78
C ARG A 147 -0.52 17.78 11.71
N SER A 148 -0.67 16.61 12.35
CA SER A 148 0.30 15.97 13.21
C SER A 148 0.34 14.48 12.89
N VAL A 149 1.50 13.86 13.07
CA VAL A 149 1.67 12.41 12.92
C VAL A 149 2.29 11.84 14.19
N SER A 150 1.87 10.64 14.57
CA SER A 150 2.61 9.80 15.51
C SER A 150 3.19 8.58 14.77
N ILE A 151 3.96 7.74 15.46
CA ILE A 151 4.39 6.43 14.94
C ILE A 151 3.70 5.32 15.70
N ARG A 152 3.19 4.34 14.96
CA ARG A 152 2.64 3.10 15.50
C ARG A 152 3.18 1.90 14.75
N ASP A 153 2.89 0.71 15.27
CA ASP A 153 3.22 -0.55 14.60
C ASP A 153 2.44 -0.66 13.28
N GLY A 154 3.12 -1.13 12.24
CA GLY A 154 2.45 -1.64 11.04
C GLY A 154 2.17 -3.14 11.17
N LEU A 155 1.80 -3.78 10.06
CA LEU A 155 1.59 -5.22 10.00
C LEU A 155 2.89 -6.02 9.85
N GLY A 156 4.05 -5.34 9.73
CA GLY A 156 5.36 -5.97 9.83
C GLY A 156 5.81 -6.74 8.59
N MET A 157 5.25 -6.45 7.42
CA MET A 157 5.61 -7.12 6.16
C MET A 157 6.95 -6.64 5.60
N LEU A 158 7.33 -5.39 5.88
CA LEU A 158 8.55 -4.78 5.39
C LEU A 158 9.47 -4.47 6.59
N PRO A 159 10.26 -5.46 7.06
CA PRO A 159 11.15 -5.26 8.20
C PRO A 159 12.19 -4.17 7.92
N GLY A 160 12.42 -3.30 8.90
CA GLY A 160 13.33 -2.17 8.84
C GLY A 160 12.82 -0.97 8.02
N LEU A 161 11.56 -0.99 7.57
CA LEU A 161 10.99 0.03 6.68
C LEU A 161 9.66 0.59 7.17
N PHE A 162 9.43 1.85 6.81
CA PHE A 162 8.11 2.48 6.82
C PHE A 162 7.92 3.28 5.52
N VAL A 163 6.69 3.30 5.01
CA VAL A 163 6.36 3.91 3.72
C VAL A 163 5.74 5.29 3.94
N ILE A 164 6.16 6.27 3.13
CA ILE A 164 5.63 7.64 3.09
C ILE A 164 5.04 7.86 1.70
N PRO A 165 3.75 7.59 1.48
CA PRO A 165 3.09 7.87 0.21
C PRO A 165 2.89 9.38 0.01
N HIS A 166 2.48 9.78 -1.20
CA HIS A 166 2.27 11.18 -1.57
C HIS A 166 3.48 12.08 -1.24
N PHE A 167 4.69 11.54 -1.42
CA PHE A 167 5.92 12.16 -0.90
C PHE A 167 6.21 13.53 -1.52
N ASP A 168 5.83 13.73 -2.77
CA ASP A 168 5.94 14.99 -3.50
C ASP A 168 5.10 16.12 -2.89
N LEU A 169 3.97 15.80 -2.25
CA LEU A 169 3.12 16.77 -1.57
C LEU A 169 3.82 17.43 -0.37
N LEU A 170 4.85 16.79 0.20
CA LEU A 170 5.61 17.36 1.32
C LEU A 170 6.23 18.71 0.98
N THR A 171 6.58 18.93 -0.29
CA THR A 171 7.16 20.20 -0.75
C THR A 171 6.17 21.37 -0.74
N GLY A 172 4.86 21.07 -0.72
CA GLY A 172 3.78 22.05 -0.62
C GLY A 172 3.39 22.41 0.81
N PHE A 173 3.89 21.69 1.82
CA PHE A 173 3.60 21.98 3.22
C PHE A 173 4.58 22.98 3.84
N PRO A 174 4.14 23.72 4.87
CA PRO A 174 5.04 24.57 5.65
C PRO A 174 6.19 23.75 6.27
N PRO A 175 7.45 24.25 6.26
CA PRO A 175 8.60 23.50 6.78
C PRO A 175 8.44 23.03 8.22
N GLU A 176 7.81 23.83 9.08
CA GLU A 176 7.54 23.47 10.47
C GLU A 176 6.65 22.23 10.61
N ARG A 177 5.69 22.05 9.69
CA ARG A 177 4.81 20.88 9.67
C ARG A 177 5.59 19.63 9.27
N VAL A 178 6.43 19.74 8.24
CA VAL A 178 7.26 18.62 7.79
C VAL A 178 8.30 18.26 8.85
N ASN A 179 8.89 19.26 9.52
CA ASN A 179 9.84 19.05 10.61
C ASN A 179 9.21 18.31 11.80
N ASP A 180 7.99 18.66 12.21
CA ASP A 180 7.24 17.93 13.25
C ASP A 180 7.08 16.43 12.88
N TRP A 181 6.81 16.12 11.61
CA TRP A 181 6.71 14.72 11.18
C TRP A 181 8.06 14.01 11.20
N ILE A 182 9.13 14.70 10.82
CA ILE A 182 10.50 14.17 10.87
C ILE A 182 10.95 13.91 12.31
N GLU A 183 10.51 14.70 13.29
CA GLU A 183 10.82 14.46 14.71
C GLU A 183 10.27 13.11 15.21
N HIS A 184 9.21 12.62 14.58
CA HIS A 184 8.63 11.31 14.86
C HIS A 184 9.30 10.17 14.09
N TRP A 185 10.39 10.40 13.36
CA TRP A 185 11.06 9.35 12.58
C TRP A 185 11.37 8.11 13.44
N PRO A 186 10.92 6.91 13.05
CA PRO A 186 11.16 5.71 13.84
C PRO A 186 12.65 5.36 13.87
N VAL A 187 13.24 5.37 15.06
CA VAL A 187 14.68 5.14 15.26
C VAL A 187 15.09 3.79 14.66
N GLY A 188 16.13 3.79 13.85
CA GLY A 188 16.71 2.58 13.24
C GLY A 188 15.99 2.08 11.98
N LEU A 189 14.89 2.73 11.57
CA LEU A 189 14.16 2.36 10.35
C LEU A 189 14.53 3.28 9.18
N ARG A 190 14.43 2.71 7.97
CA ARG A 190 14.53 3.45 6.70
C ARG A 190 13.16 3.91 6.23
N GLY A 191 13.09 5.10 5.68
CA GLY A 191 11.90 5.62 5.04
C GLY A 191 11.90 5.32 3.53
N LEU A 192 10.75 4.92 3.01
CA LEU A 192 10.51 4.83 1.57
C LEU A 192 9.45 5.86 1.17
N GLY A 193 9.90 6.98 0.62
CA GLY A 193 9.04 7.99 0.02
C GLY A 193 8.60 7.54 -1.37
N ILE A 194 7.32 7.66 -1.69
CA ILE A 194 6.79 7.35 -3.02
C ILE A 194 5.90 8.52 -3.44
N ASP A 195 6.27 9.18 -4.54
CA ASP A 195 5.50 10.28 -5.11
C ASP A 195 4.11 9.78 -5.59
N GLU A 196 3.15 10.68 -5.79
CA GLU A 196 1.87 10.34 -6.42
C GLU A 196 2.05 9.70 -7.81
N ASP A 197 1.05 8.92 -8.26
CA ASP A 197 1.07 8.21 -9.54
C ASP A 197 2.34 7.35 -9.75
N THR A 198 2.93 6.85 -8.66
CA THR A 198 4.20 6.11 -8.67
C THR A 198 4.10 4.85 -7.81
N ALA A 199 4.73 3.78 -8.27
CA ALA A 199 4.81 2.50 -7.60
C ALA A 199 6.26 2.04 -7.45
N VAL A 200 6.51 1.26 -6.41
CA VAL A 200 7.73 0.50 -6.19
C VAL A 200 7.35 -0.98 -6.22
N VAL A 201 7.86 -1.72 -7.20
CA VAL A 201 7.47 -3.10 -7.51
C VAL A 201 8.64 -4.03 -7.30
N GLU A 202 8.43 -5.12 -6.59
CA GLU A 202 9.43 -6.17 -6.41
C GLU A 202 9.38 -7.12 -7.61
N GLU A 203 10.46 -7.18 -8.38
CA GLU A 203 10.61 -8.05 -9.56
C GLU A 203 11.95 -8.78 -9.47
N ALA A 204 11.92 -10.12 -9.47
CA ALA A 204 13.12 -10.97 -9.49
C ALA A 204 14.17 -10.63 -8.41
N GLY A 205 13.73 -10.25 -7.20
CA GLY A 205 14.62 -9.92 -6.08
C GLY A 205 15.21 -8.50 -6.14
N ALA A 206 14.74 -7.65 -7.04
CA ALA A 206 15.06 -6.23 -7.07
C ALA A 206 13.77 -5.39 -6.99
N TRP A 207 13.87 -4.19 -6.45
CA TRP A 207 12.75 -3.24 -6.45
C TRP A 207 12.91 -2.24 -7.58
N ARG A 208 11.85 -1.99 -8.33
CA ARG A 208 11.84 -1.10 -9.49
C ARG A 208 10.80 0.00 -9.32
N VAL A 209 11.18 1.22 -9.68
CA VAL A 209 10.28 2.38 -9.67
C VAL A 209 9.51 2.42 -10.98
N GLU A 210 8.20 2.54 -10.90
CA GLU A 210 7.28 2.56 -12.04
C GLU A 210 6.27 3.70 -11.86
N GLY A 211 5.67 4.18 -12.95
CA GLY A 211 4.73 5.31 -12.92
C GLY A 211 5.37 6.63 -13.33
N ARG A 212 4.84 7.75 -12.82
CA ARG A 212 5.17 9.11 -13.32
C ARG A 212 6.20 9.87 -12.49
N GLY A 213 6.27 9.59 -11.19
CA GLY A 213 7.12 10.29 -10.25
C GLY A 213 8.38 9.52 -9.91
N ARG A 214 8.74 9.55 -8.63
CA ARG A 214 9.99 8.99 -8.10
C ARG A 214 9.75 8.21 -6.81
N ALA A 215 10.69 7.36 -6.49
CA ALA A 215 10.83 6.79 -5.16
C ALA A 215 12.06 7.41 -4.46
N ILE A 216 12.00 7.53 -3.15
CA ILE A 216 13.06 8.11 -2.34
C ILE A 216 13.38 7.15 -1.20
N THR A 217 14.60 6.63 -1.17
CA THR A 217 15.07 5.83 -0.04
C THR A 217 15.81 6.71 0.95
N MET A 218 15.50 6.58 2.24
CA MET A 218 15.99 7.48 3.28
C MET A 218 16.50 6.70 4.49
N ARG A 219 17.71 7.03 4.97
CA ARG A 219 18.17 6.61 6.32
C ARG A 219 17.72 7.62 7.38
N THR A 220 17.76 8.89 7.00
CA THR A 220 17.16 10.02 7.69
C THR A 220 16.53 10.92 6.63
N PHE A 221 15.76 11.94 7.01
CA PHE A 221 15.20 12.87 6.03
C PHE A 221 16.27 13.69 5.28
N ALA A 222 17.43 13.92 5.90
CA ALA A 222 18.57 14.58 5.28
C ALA A 222 19.40 13.65 4.38
N GLU A 223 19.50 12.36 4.76
CA GLU A 223 20.22 11.33 4.01
C GLU A 223 19.26 10.54 3.11
N ARG A 224 19.04 11.09 1.90
CA ARG A 224 18.10 10.55 0.91
C ARG A 224 18.73 10.31 -0.44
N GLU A 225 18.27 9.25 -1.10
CA GLU A 225 18.60 8.90 -2.47
C GLU A 225 17.32 8.86 -3.30
N VAL A 226 17.36 9.46 -4.49
CA VAL A 226 16.20 9.65 -5.37
C VAL A 226 16.31 8.71 -6.56
N HIS A 227 15.24 7.97 -6.80
CA HIS A 227 15.13 6.94 -7.83
C HIS A 227 14.03 7.33 -8.81
N ALA A 228 14.40 7.60 -10.06
CA ALA A 228 13.44 7.96 -11.10
C ALA A 228 12.67 6.72 -11.60
N ALA A 229 11.48 6.93 -12.18
CA ALA A 229 10.75 5.86 -12.87
C ALA A 229 11.66 5.14 -13.90
N GLY A 230 11.56 3.80 -13.93
CA GLY A 230 12.40 2.92 -14.73
C GLY A 230 13.70 2.47 -14.07
N THR A 231 14.09 3.05 -12.92
CA THR A 231 15.31 2.66 -12.19
C THR A 231 15.03 1.57 -11.14
N THR A 232 16.09 0.85 -10.76
CA THR A 232 16.07 -0.09 -9.63
C THR A 232 16.56 0.60 -8.36
N LEU A 233 16.00 0.22 -7.20
CA LEU A 233 16.45 0.68 -5.90
C LEU A 233 16.85 -0.50 -4.99
N ASP A 234 17.96 -0.34 -4.29
CA ASP A 234 18.56 -1.37 -3.44
C ASP A 234 18.21 -1.19 -1.95
N GLY A 235 18.23 -2.30 -1.21
CA GLY A 235 18.25 -2.30 0.25
C GLY A 235 16.88 -2.21 0.93
N ILE A 236 15.79 -2.46 0.20
CA ILE A 236 14.59 -3.02 0.81
C ILE A 236 14.84 -4.53 0.92
N ALA A 237 14.80 -5.07 2.14
CA ALA A 237 14.88 -6.51 2.32
C ALA A 237 13.72 -7.16 1.54
N VAL A 238 14.08 -7.95 0.54
CA VAL A 238 13.15 -8.76 -0.25
C VAL A 238 12.54 -9.80 0.69
N SER A 239 11.22 -9.96 0.65
CA SER A 239 10.54 -10.94 1.50
C SER A 239 11.00 -12.34 1.07
N ASN A 240 11.68 -13.08 1.96
CA ASN A 240 12.01 -14.50 1.74
C ASN A 240 10.78 -15.39 1.94
#